data_AF-A0A2E0G9K1-F1
#
_entry.id   AF-A0A2E0G9K1-F1
#
_cell.length_a   1.000
_cell.length_b   1.000
_cell.length_c   1.000
_cell.angle_alpha   90.00
_cell.angle_beta   90.00
_cell.angle_gamma   90.00
#
_symmetry.space_group_name_H-M   'P 1'
#
loop_
_entity.id
_entity.type
_entity.pdbx_description
1 polymer ?
#
loop_
_entity_poly.entity_id
_entity_poly.type
_entity_poly.pdbx_seq_one_letter_code
_entity_poly.pdbx_strand_id
1 'polypeptide(L)' 'MTPIKYKSNNLYVEGLSVEKLADDNQTPFYCYSEKYIEDQYQALKSAFDMEAKIFYSMKANSNLSILKLLLNKGS' A
#
# COMPACT_ATOMS: atom_id res chain seq x y z
N MET A 1 6.96 -3.71 10.71
CA MET A 1 5.69 -3.81 11.46
C MET A 1 4.59 -4.02 10.44
N THR A 2 3.74 -5.05 10.55
CA THR A 2 2.69 -5.30 9.55
C THR A 2 1.72 -4.11 9.51
N PRO A 3 1.53 -3.45 8.36
CA PRO A 3 0.72 -2.23 8.27
C PRO A 3 -0.77 -2.51 8.42
N ILE A 4 -1.24 -3.71 8.06
CA ILE A 4 -2.63 -4.14 8.24
C ILE A 4 -2.65 -5.20 9.34
N LYS A 5 -3.39 -4.94 10.44
CA LYS A 5 -3.43 -5.87 11.58
C LYS A 5 -4.66 -5.66 12.45
N TYR A 6 -5.03 -6.70 13.19
CA TYR A 6 -6.01 -6.62 14.25
C TYR A 6 -5.39 -6.16 15.57
N LYS A 7 -6.12 -5.33 16.34
CA LYS A 7 -5.84 -5.04 17.75
C LYS A 7 -7.15 -5.18 18.52
N SER A 8 -7.18 -6.03 19.53
CA SER A 8 -8.40 -6.27 20.33
C SER A 8 -9.64 -6.51 19.47
N ASN A 9 -9.51 -7.39 18.48
CA ASN A 9 -10.56 -7.75 17.51
C ASN A 9 -11.01 -6.65 16.53
N ASN A 10 -10.38 -5.47 16.53
CA ASN A 10 -10.65 -4.38 15.58
C ASN A 10 -9.57 -4.32 14.50
N LEU A 11 -9.98 -4.13 13.23
CA LEU A 11 -9.06 -4.05 12.10
C LEU A 11 -8.45 -2.64 11.99
N TYR A 12 -7.14 -2.58 11.81
CA TYR A 12 -6.39 -1.36 11.60
C TYR A 12 -5.59 -1.40 10.30
N VAL A 13 -5.55 -0.27 9.60
CA VAL A 13 -4.64 0.00 8.48
C VAL A 13 -3.74 1.16 8.89
N GLU A 14 -2.43 0.91 8.94
CA GLU A 14 -1.40 1.86 9.38
C GLU A 14 -1.67 2.49 10.76
N GLY A 15 -2.40 1.77 11.62
CA GLY A 15 -2.77 2.26 12.95
C GLY A 15 -4.06 3.07 12.99
N LEU A 16 -4.71 3.33 11.85
CA LEU A 16 -6.06 3.89 11.76
C LEU A 16 -7.11 2.78 11.86
N SER A 17 -8.15 2.98 12.67
CA SER A 17 -9.25 2.03 12.79
C SER A 17 -10.09 2.03 11.52
N VAL A 18 -10.32 0.85 10.93
CA VAL A 18 -11.17 0.72 9.73
C VAL A 18 -12.62 1.06 10.04
N GLU A 19 -13.11 0.72 11.24
CA GLU A 19 -14.46 1.09 11.69
C GLU A 19 -14.61 2.61 11.71
N LYS A 20 -13.65 3.33 12.30
CA LYS A 20 -13.67 4.80 12.31
C LYS A 20 -13.60 5.39 10.90
N LEU A 21 -12.81 4.80 10.01
CA LEU A 21 -12.78 5.22 8.61
C LEU A 21 -14.14 5.00 7.92
N ALA A 22 -14.86 3.94 8.26
CA ALA A 22 -16.20 3.67 7.73
C ALA A 22 -17.29 4.58 8.30
N ASP A 23 -17.12 5.07 9.53
CA ASP A 23 -18.00 6.11 10.08
C ASP A 23 -17.74 7.48 9.42
N ASP A 24 -16.46 7.81 9.21
CA ASP A 24 -16.02 9.11 8.68
C ASP A 24 -16.17 9.20 7.13
N ASN A 25 -16.35 8.07 6.42
CA ASN A 25 -16.43 8.01 4.95
C ASN A 25 -17.62 7.13 4.49
N GLN A 26 -18.28 7.53 3.41
CA GLN A 26 -19.35 6.70 2.83
C GLN A 26 -18.81 5.35 2.35
N THR A 27 -19.49 4.27 2.73
CA THR A 27 -19.19 2.92 2.27
C THR A 27 -20.00 2.58 1.02
N PRO A 28 -19.45 1.78 0.07
CA PRO A 28 -18.13 1.13 0.13
C PRO A 28 -16.98 2.05 -0.31
N PHE A 29 -15.80 1.84 0.27
CA PHE A 29 -14.55 2.46 -0.17
C PHE A 29 -13.40 1.45 -0.19
N TYR A 30 -12.36 1.76 -0.97
CA TYR A 30 -11.09 1.04 -0.94
C TYR A 30 -10.12 1.73 0.01
N CYS A 31 -9.45 0.96 0.88
CA CYS A 31 -8.40 1.43 1.78
C CYS A 31 -7.08 0.76 1.40
N TYR A 32 -6.08 1.55 1.03
CA TYR A 32 -4.74 1.06 0.68
C TYR A 32 -3.73 1.49 1.75
N SER A 33 -2.75 0.63 2.02
CA SER A 33 -1.59 1.00 2.84
C SER A 33 -0.44 1.43 1.93
N GLU A 34 -0.01 2.67 2.08
CA GLU A 34 1.19 3.20 1.43
C GLU A 34 2.41 2.39 1.86
N LYS A 35 2.58 2.19 3.18
CA LYS A 35 3.73 1.46 3.73
C LYS A 35 3.83 0.04 3.19
N TYR A 36 2.68 -0.65 3.02
CA TYR A 36 2.66 -1.98 2.44
C TYR A 36 3.16 -1.98 0.99
N ILE A 37 2.68 -1.05 0.17
CA ILE A 37 3.08 -0.93 -1.24
C ILE A 37 4.59 -0.62 -1.33
N GLU A 38 5.09 0.30 -0.51
CA GLU A 38 6.51 0.62 -0.43
C GLU A 38 7.36 -0.60 -0.03
N ASP A 39 6.92 -1.34 0.99
CA ASP A 39 7.63 -2.53 1.46
C ASP A 39 7.69 -3.62 0.41
N GLN A 40 6.60 -3.84 -0.35
CA GLN A 40 6.59 -4.81 -1.44
C GLN A 40 7.51 -4.38 -2.59
N TYR A 41 7.49 -3.10 -2.95
CA TYR A 41 8.39 -2.59 -3.98
C TYR A 41 9.86 -2.74 -3.58
N GLN A 42 10.19 -2.38 -2.33
CA GLN A 42 11.56 -2.50 -1.82
C GLN A 42 11.99 -3.96 -1.71
N ALA A 43 11.12 -4.86 -1.23
CA ALA A 43 11.40 -6.29 -1.16
C ALA A 43 11.68 -6.87 -2.55
N LEU A 44 10.87 -6.51 -3.55
CA LEU A 44 11.10 -6.92 -4.93
C LEU A 44 12.43 -6.38 -5.47
N LYS A 45 12.72 -5.09 -5.25
CA LYS A 45 13.97 -4.45 -5.71
C LYS A 45 15.20 -5.09 -5.09
N SER A 46 15.15 -5.37 -3.79
CA SER A 46 16.23 -6.00 -3.05
C SER A 46 16.40 -7.50 -3.32
N ALA A 47 15.47 -8.15 -4.03
CA ALA A 47 15.58 -9.55 -4.39
C ALA A 47 16.46 -9.79 -5.64
N PHE A 48 16.84 -8.75 -6.37
CA PHE A 48 17.75 -8.86 -7.50
C PHE A 48 19.19 -8.56 -7.07
N ASP A 49 20.11 -9.46 -7.41
CA ASP A 49 21.56 -9.29 -7.18
C ASP A 49 22.24 -8.33 -8.18
N MET A 50 21.45 -7.69 -9.05
CA MET A 50 21.90 -6.75 -10.08
C MET A 50 20.97 -5.54 -10.13
N GLU A 51 21.39 -4.48 -10.83
CA GLU A 51 20.54 -3.33 -11.09
C GLU A 51 19.35 -3.75 -11.98
N ALA A 52 18.18 -3.88 -11.36
CA ALA A 52 16.93 -4.19 -12.04
C ALA A 52 16.01 -2.97 -12.08
N LYS A 53 15.43 -2.70 -13.26
CA LYS A 53 14.32 -1.74 -13.41
C LYS A 53 13.00 -2.46 -13.18
N ILE A 54 12.20 -1.95 -12.26
CA ILE A 54 10.86 -2.48 -11.97
C ILE A 54 9.86 -1.63 -12.73
N PHE A 55 9.05 -2.25 -13.58
CA PHE A 55 7.97 -1.60 -14.30
C PHE A 55 6.63 -2.01 -13.69
N TYR A 56 6.00 -1.10 -12.95
CA TYR A 56 4.67 -1.37 -12.40
C TYR A 56 3.61 -1.49 -13.50
N SER A 57 2.86 -2.59 -13.47
CA SER A 57 1.78 -2.84 -14.41
C SER A 57 0.50 -2.11 -13.97
N MET A 58 0.21 -0.95 -14.57
CA MET A 58 -0.92 -0.08 -14.23
C MET A 58 -2.31 -0.76 -14.27
N LYS A 59 -2.47 -1.86 -15.02
CA LYS A 59 -3.71 -2.64 -15.04
C LYS A 59 -4.10 -3.21 -13.66
N ALA A 60 -3.14 -3.33 -12.74
CA ALA A 60 -3.38 -3.83 -11.39
C ALA A 60 -4.09 -2.78 -10.53
N ASN A 61 -3.62 -1.52 -10.58
CA ASN A 61 -4.26 -0.39 -9.93
C ASN A 61 -3.72 0.93 -10.51
N SER A 62 -4.55 1.67 -11.24
CA SER A 62 -4.17 2.94 -11.88
C SER A 62 -4.51 4.17 -11.04
N ASN A 63 -4.74 4.02 -9.73
CA ASN A 63 -4.96 5.15 -8.84
C ASN A 63 -3.74 6.09 -8.84
N LEU A 64 -3.97 7.38 -9.10
CA LEU A 64 -2.90 8.36 -9.29
C LEU A 64 -1.99 8.51 -8.06
N SER A 65 -2.51 8.35 -6.85
CA SER A 65 -1.69 8.39 -5.62
C SER A 65 -0.73 7.21 -5.54
N ILE A 66 -1.19 6.01 -5.92
CA ILE A 66 -0.33 4.81 -5.99
C ILE A 66 0.72 4.94 -7.09
N LEU A 67 0.34 5.46 -8.26
CA LEU A 67 1.30 5.68 -9.36
C LEU A 67 2.36 6.70 -8.97
N LYS A 68 1.98 7.80 -8.32
CA LYS A 68 2.91 8.81 -7.82
C LYS A 68 3.84 8.25 -6.74
N LEU A 69 3.32 7.42 -5.84
CA LEU A 69 4.12 6.72 -4.83
C LEU A 69 5.21 5.86 -5.48
N LEU A 70 4.85 5.03 -6.46
CA LEU A 70 5.79 4.13 -7.14
C LEU A 70 6.79 4.89 -8.02
N LEU A 71 6.35 5.94 -8.72
CA LEU A 71 7.22 6.83 -9.48
C LEU A 71 8.31 7.44 -8.59
N ASN A 72 7.95 7.89 -7.38
CA ASN A 72 8.90 8.45 -6.42
C ASN A 72 9.91 7.41 -5.89
N LYS A 73 9.65 6.11 -6.05
CA LYS A 73 10.58 5.01 -5.70
C LYS A 73 11.43 4.54 -6.89
N GLY A 74 11.27 5.16 -8.06
CA GLY A 74 12.03 4.86 -9.28
C GLY A 74 11.41 3.77 -10.15
N SER A 75 10.09 3.55 -10.05
CA SER A 75 9.34 2.79 -11.07
C SER A 75 9.05 3.63 -12.31
#